data_AF-A0A2N6CA29-F1
#
_entry.id   AF-A0A2N6CA29-F1
#
_cell.length_a   1.000
_cell.length_b   1.000
_cell.length_c   1.000
_cell.angle_alpha   90.00
_cell.angle_beta   90.00
_cell.angle_gamma   90.00
#
_symmetry.space_group_name_H-M   'P 1'
#
loop_
_entity.id
_entity.type
_entity.pdbx_description
1 polymer ?
#
loop_
_entity_poly.entity_id
_entity_poly.type
_entity_poly.pdbx_seq_one_letter_code
_entity_poly.pdbx_strand_id
1 'polypeptide(L)'
;MFEQMVSALKNGTFPDTNLLRKRFAAALVKKMGVIRTPYSFWPADTKINPPAKQLLWAAILLHDKENFSIVETIISTELEEKQRAKGQPDPTQTHNAKVQQLLQVYLREFIELAPDKTCKENLRHRTKEFFPTL
;
A
#
# COMPACT_ATOMS: atom_id res chain seq x y z
N MET A 1 -8.38 -5.44 -8.30
CA MET A 1 -8.47 -6.34 -7.11
C MET A 1 -9.13 -5.65 -5.90
N PHE A 2 -8.65 -4.48 -5.47
CA PHE A 2 -9.25 -3.71 -4.38
C PHE A 2 -10.29 -2.68 -4.82
N GLU A 3 -10.90 -2.84 -6.01
CA GLU A 3 -11.88 -1.88 -6.55
C GLU A 3 -13.06 -1.62 -5.60
N GLN A 4 -13.56 -2.66 -4.93
CA GLN A 4 -14.65 -2.50 -3.95
C GLN A 4 -14.23 -1.65 -2.74
N MET A 5 -12.98 -1.82 -2.26
CA MET A 5 -12.43 -0.99 -1.20
C MET A 5 -12.34 0.47 -1.65
N VAL A 6 -11.76 0.71 -2.82
CA VAL A 6 -11.62 2.07 -3.36
C VAL A 6 -12.99 2.71 -3.61
N SER A 7 -13.95 1.95 -4.15
CA SER A 7 -15.30 2.43 -4.42
C SER A 7 -16.05 2.75 -3.12
N ALA A 8 -15.93 1.92 -2.08
CA ALA A 8 -16.55 2.19 -0.79
C ALA A 8 -16.06 3.52 -0.22
N LEU A 9 -14.74 3.73 -0.21
CA LEU A 9 -14.12 4.95 0.32
C LEU A 9 -14.54 6.19 -0.48
N LYS A 10 -14.59 6.10 -1.81
CA LYS A 10 -15.07 7.18 -2.70
C LYS A 10 -16.53 7.57 -2.45
N ASN A 11 -17.33 6.62 -1.95
CA ASN A 11 -18.71 6.85 -1.58
C ASN A 11 -18.87 7.27 -0.10
N GLY A 12 -17.76 7.55 0.61
CA GLY A 12 -17.79 7.94 2.02
C GLY A 12 -18.02 6.78 2.99
N THR A 13 -17.97 5.54 2.52
CA THR A 13 -18.25 4.33 3.30
C THR A 13 -17.00 3.48 3.54
N PHE A 14 -17.03 2.65 4.58
CA PHE A 14 -15.98 1.66 4.83
C PHE A 14 -16.31 0.33 4.14
N PRO A 15 -15.30 -0.36 3.59
CA PRO A 15 -15.52 -1.68 3.00
C PRO A 15 -15.85 -2.72 4.07
N ASP A 16 -16.50 -3.81 3.65
CA ASP A 16 -16.70 -4.98 4.50
C ASP A 16 -15.35 -5.55 4.97
N THR A 17 -15.14 -5.57 6.28
CA THR A 17 -13.89 -5.99 6.92
C THR A 17 -13.53 -7.45 6.62
N ASN A 18 -14.52 -8.36 6.61
CA ASN A 18 -14.27 -9.78 6.41
C ASN A 18 -13.86 -10.07 4.96
N LEU A 19 -14.55 -9.44 4.01
CA LEU A 19 -14.22 -9.54 2.60
C LEU A 19 -12.87 -8.90 2.30
N LEU A 20 -12.59 -7.72 2.88
CA LEU A 20 -11.31 -7.03 2.74
C LEU A 20 -10.17 -7.90 3.27
N ARG A 21 -10.33 -8.52 4.46
CA ARG A 21 -9.31 -9.40 5.05
C ARG A 21 -8.98 -10.59 4.15
N LYS A 22 -9.99 -11.27 3.59
CA LYS A 22 -9.80 -12.39 2.65
C LYS A 22 -9.06 -11.94 1.38
N ARG A 23 -9.47 -10.81 0.80
CA ARG A 23 -8.83 -10.26 -0.40
C ARG A 23 -7.39 -9.82 -0.13
N PHE A 24 -7.16 -9.18 1.02
CA PHE A 24 -5.85 -8.73 1.45
C PHE A 24 -4.87 -9.90 1.60
N ALA A 25 -5.26 -10.97 2.31
CA ALA A 25 -4.43 -12.16 2.46
C ALA A 25 -4.03 -12.77 1.11
N ALA A 26 -5.00 -12.96 0.20
CA ALA A 26 -4.73 -13.51 -1.13
C ALA A 26 -3.83 -12.59 -1.97
N ALA A 27 -4.05 -11.28 -1.89
CA ALA A 27 -3.25 -10.28 -2.59
C ALA A 27 -1.80 -10.24 -2.08
N LEU A 28 -1.61 -10.34 -0.76
CA LEU A 28 -0.30 -10.33 -0.14
C LEU A 28 0.52 -11.55 -0.56
N VAL A 29 -0.08 -12.75 -0.56
CA VAL A 29 0.58 -13.98 -1.06
C VAL A 29 1.03 -13.82 -2.50
N LYS A 30 0.17 -13.31 -3.38
CA LYS A 30 0.52 -13.05 -4.79
C LYS A 30 1.67 -12.07 -4.91
N LYS A 31 1.61 -10.98 -4.15
CA LYS A 31 2.64 -9.94 -4.18
C LYS A 31 4.00 -10.47 -3.73
N MET A 32 4.02 -11.22 -2.64
CA MET A 32 5.22 -11.89 -2.15
C MET A 32 5.79 -12.88 -3.16
N GLY A 33 4.94 -13.57 -3.92
CA GLY A 33 5.37 -14.41 -5.03
C GLY A 33 6.06 -13.62 -6.14
N VAL A 34 5.47 -12.48 -6.55
CA VAL A 34 6.03 -11.62 -7.61
C VAL A 34 7.39 -11.04 -7.22
N ILE A 35 7.52 -10.44 -6.03
CA ILE A 35 8.76 -9.75 -5.63
C ILE A 35 9.96 -10.70 -5.46
N ARG A 36 9.72 -12.02 -5.36
CA ARG A 36 10.77 -13.05 -5.32
C ARG A 36 11.31 -13.40 -6.71
N THR A 37 10.67 -12.95 -7.77
CA THR A 37 11.13 -13.13 -9.15
C THR A 37 11.95 -11.93 -9.60
N PRO A 38 12.85 -12.05 -10.61
CA PRO A 38 13.58 -10.90 -11.13
C PRO A 38 12.63 -9.82 -11.66
N TYR A 39 12.98 -8.54 -11.46
CA TYR A 39 12.14 -7.39 -11.79
C TYR A 39 11.62 -7.38 -13.24
N SER A 40 12.43 -7.87 -14.19
CA SER A 40 12.05 -7.97 -15.61
C SER A 40 10.86 -8.88 -15.89
N PHE A 41 10.49 -9.76 -14.95
CA PHE A 41 9.35 -10.68 -15.07
C PHE A 41 8.11 -10.22 -14.30
N TRP A 42 8.17 -9.07 -13.63
CA TRP A 42 7.04 -8.60 -12.82
C TRP A 42 5.85 -8.24 -13.70
N PRO A 43 4.70 -8.91 -13.56
CA PRO A 43 3.55 -8.64 -14.41
C PRO A 43 2.98 -7.25 -14.16
N ALA A 44 2.49 -6.60 -15.21
CA ALA A 44 1.71 -5.36 -15.11
C ALA A 44 0.25 -5.60 -14.67
N ASP A 45 -0.27 -6.82 -14.84
CA ASP A 45 -1.64 -7.17 -14.44
C ASP A 45 -1.80 -7.12 -12.91
N THR A 46 -2.61 -6.18 -12.43
CA THR A 46 -2.91 -5.96 -11.00
C THR A 46 -3.64 -7.12 -10.31
N LYS A 47 -4.20 -8.09 -11.06
CA LYS A 47 -4.78 -9.32 -10.50
C LYS A 47 -3.70 -10.35 -10.14
N ILE A 48 -2.52 -10.26 -10.76
CA ILE A 48 -1.37 -11.14 -10.57
C ILE A 48 -0.32 -10.45 -9.68
N ASN A 49 -0.06 -9.16 -9.93
CA ASN A 49 0.85 -8.31 -9.18
C ASN A 49 0.08 -7.15 -8.51
N PRO A 50 -0.54 -7.38 -7.34
CA PRO A 50 -1.33 -6.35 -6.67
C PRO A 50 -0.50 -5.09 -6.39
N PRO A 51 -1.07 -3.87 -6.57
CA PRO A 51 -0.37 -2.64 -6.26
C PRO A 51 -0.08 -2.53 -4.75
N ALA A 52 1.19 -2.33 -4.36
CA ALA A 52 1.54 -2.23 -2.95
C ALA A 52 0.88 -1.05 -2.24
N LYS A 53 0.61 0.05 -2.94
CA LYS A 53 -0.22 1.15 -2.45
C LYS A 53 -1.59 0.68 -1.93
N GLN A 54 -2.28 -0.19 -2.67
CA GLN A 54 -3.59 -0.69 -2.25
C GLN A 54 -3.48 -1.73 -1.12
N LEU A 55 -2.38 -2.48 -1.05
CA LEU A 55 -2.07 -3.35 0.09
C LEU A 55 -1.88 -2.51 1.37
N LEU A 56 -1.20 -1.37 1.27
CA LEU A 56 -0.97 -0.46 2.39
C LEU A 56 -2.30 0.05 2.96
N TRP A 57 -3.18 0.52 2.06
CA TRP A 57 -4.50 1.01 2.43
C TRP A 57 -5.34 -0.08 3.11
N ALA A 58 -5.30 -1.31 2.59
CA ALA A 58 -6.00 -2.44 3.17
C ALA A 58 -5.48 -2.78 4.58
N ALA A 59 -4.16 -2.80 4.78
CA ALA A 59 -3.57 -3.06 6.10
C ALA A 59 -4.01 -2.03 7.15
N ILE A 60 -4.06 -0.74 6.78
CA ILE A 60 -4.53 0.34 7.66
C ILE A 60 -6.01 0.17 8.02
N LEU A 61 -6.87 -0.09 7.02
CA LEU A 61 -8.31 -0.29 7.25
C LEU A 61 -8.61 -1.50 8.14
N LEU A 62 -7.77 -2.54 8.04
CA LEU A 62 -7.89 -3.77 8.83
C LEU A 62 -7.24 -3.67 10.23
N HIS A 63 -6.61 -2.54 10.56
CA HIS A 63 -5.79 -2.37 11.77
C HIS A 63 -4.69 -3.45 11.92
N ASP A 64 -4.13 -3.90 10.80
CA ASP A 64 -3.21 -5.04 10.75
C ASP A 64 -1.75 -4.57 10.76
N LYS A 65 -1.20 -4.36 11.97
CA LYS A 65 0.17 -3.84 12.18
C LYS A 65 1.26 -4.78 11.71
N GLU A 66 1.05 -6.09 11.83
CA GLU A 66 2.02 -7.08 11.40
C GLU A 66 2.16 -7.05 9.87
N ASN A 67 1.03 -7.17 9.16
CA ASN A 67 1.08 -7.15 7.71
C ASN A 67 1.38 -5.76 7.14
N PHE A 68 1.14 -4.69 7.90
CA PHE A 68 1.59 -3.36 7.52
C PHE A 68 3.11 -3.27 7.37
N SER A 69 3.89 -3.77 8.34
CA SER A 69 5.37 -3.77 8.24
C SER A 69 5.86 -4.61 7.05
N ILE A 70 5.16 -5.70 6.73
CA ILE A 70 5.43 -6.50 5.53
C ILE A 70 5.19 -5.64 4.28
N VAL A 71 4.07 -4.91 4.20
CA VAL A 71 3.76 -4.06 3.06
C VAL A 71 4.77 -2.90 2.92
N GLU A 72 5.22 -2.30 4.02
CA GLU A 72 6.31 -1.31 3.98
C GLU A 72 7.59 -1.90 3.36
N THR A 73 7.96 -3.11 3.78
CA THR A 73 9.10 -3.85 3.21
C THR A 73 8.91 -4.08 1.71
N ILE A 74 7.71 -4.49 1.27
CA ILE A 74 7.37 -4.67 -0.14
C ILE A 74 7.57 -3.36 -0.93
N ILE A 75 7.07 -2.23 -0.40
CA ILE A 75 7.21 -0.91 -1.04
C ILE A 75 8.68 -0.52 -1.18
N SER A 76 9.47 -0.77 -0.13
CA SER A 76 10.92 -0.55 -0.14
C SER A 76 11.61 -1.37 -1.23
N THR A 77 11.32 -2.68 -1.30
CA THR A 77 11.88 -3.58 -2.32
C THR A 77 11.47 -3.16 -3.74
N GLU A 78 10.20 -2.83 -3.97
CA GLU A 78 9.76 -2.37 -5.30
C GLU A 78 10.49 -1.10 -5.76
N LEU A 79 10.70 -0.16 -4.83
CA LEU A 79 11.41 1.07 -5.13
C LEU A 79 12.87 0.79 -5.49
N GLU A 80 13.53 -0.08 -4.73
CA GLU A 80 14.92 -0.47 -4.95
C GLU A 80 15.10 -1.15 -6.31
N GLU A 81 14.26 -2.15 -6.61
CA GLU A 81 14.33 -2.87 -7.88
C GLU A 81 14.06 -1.94 -9.08
N LYS A 82 13.10 -1.02 -8.95
CA LYS A 82 12.81 -0.02 -9.98
C LYS A 82 13.98 0.94 -10.21
N GLN A 83 14.70 1.32 -9.17
CA GLN A 83 15.89 2.17 -9.27
C GLN A 83 17.06 1.41 -9.89
N ARG A 84 17.28 0.17 -9.48
CA ARG A 84 18.30 -0.73 -10.06
C ARG A 84 18.06 -0.97 -11.54
N ALA A 85 16.81 -1.22 -11.95
CA ALA A 85 16.43 -1.39 -13.35
C ALA A 85 16.67 -0.12 -14.20
N LYS A 86 16.69 1.06 -13.58
CA LYS A 86 17.04 2.33 -14.23
C LYS A 86 18.55 2.62 -14.23
N GLY A 87 19.38 1.72 -13.70
CA GLY A 87 20.82 1.95 -13.54
C GLY A 87 21.16 3.00 -12.49
N GLN A 88 20.26 3.25 -11.53
CA GLN A 88 20.41 4.29 -10.50
C GLN A 88 20.33 3.67 -9.09
N PRO A 89 21.24 2.75 -8.70
CA PRO A 89 21.22 2.21 -7.34
C PRO A 89 21.47 3.35 -6.33
N ASP A 90 20.51 3.60 -5.44
CA ASP A 90 20.62 4.64 -4.42
C ASP A 90 21.37 4.13 -3.17
N PRO A 91 22.17 4.98 -2.51
CA PRO A 91 22.68 4.70 -1.17
C PRO A 91 21.54 4.46 -0.16
N THR A 92 21.76 3.58 0.82
CA THR A 92 20.72 3.14 1.79
C THR A 92 20.02 4.30 2.52
N GLN A 93 20.74 5.37 2.89
CA GLN A 93 20.13 6.53 3.55
C GLN A 93 19.16 7.29 2.62
N THR A 94 19.53 7.46 1.36
CA THR A 94 18.67 8.09 0.34
C THR A 94 17.47 7.21 0.02
N HIS A 95 17.65 5.89 0.01
CA HIS A 95 16.56 4.94 -0.17
C HIS A 95 15.48 5.06 0.91
N ASN A 96 15.87 5.05 2.19
CA ASN A 96 14.92 5.18 3.30
C ASN A 96 14.11 6.48 3.23
N ALA A 97 14.76 7.60 2.91
CA ALA A 97 14.05 8.88 2.74
C ALA A 97 13.04 8.83 1.59
N LYS A 98 13.39 8.19 0.47
CA LYS A 98 12.50 8.01 -0.68
C LYS A 98 11.33 7.06 -0.37
N VAL A 99 11.55 6.01 0.42
CA VAL A 99 10.47 5.12 0.91
C VAL A 99 9.49 5.92 1.76
N GLN A 100 9.97 6.71 2.72
CA GLN A 100 9.12 7.54 3.58
C GLN A 100 8.33 8.57 2.77
N GLN A 101 8.98 9.22 1.79
CA GLN A 101 8.29 10.14 0.87
C GLN A 101 7.19 9.43 0.07
N LEU A 102 7.45 8.22 -0.42
CA LEU A 102 6.49 7.44 -1.19
C LEU A 102 5.29 7.00 -0.35
N LEU A 103 5.52 6.57 0.90
CA LEU A 103 4.46 6.25 1.85
C LEU A 103 3.59 7.47 2.13
N GLN A 104 4.18 8.64 2.37
CA GLN A 104 3.44 9.89 2.55
C GLN A 104 2.55 10.24 1.35
N VAL A 105 3.04 10.03 0.12
CA VAL A 105 2.23 10.20 -1.10
C VAL A 105 1.06 9.22 -1.10
N TYR A 106 1.30 7.94 -0.82
CA TYR A 106 0.26 6.91 -0.80
C TYR A 106 -0.79 7.16 0.27
N LEU A 107 -0.41 7.66 1.44
CA LEU A 107 -1.31 7.99 2.55
C LEU A 107 -2.13 9.25 2.25
N ARG A 108 -1.52 10.26 1.61
CA ARG A 108 -2.27 11.42 1.13
C ARG A 108 -3.33 11.01 0.12
N GLU A 109 -2.96 10.22 -0.88
CA GLU A 109 -3.91 9.71 -1.86
C GLU A 109 -5.03 8.88 -1.22
N PHE A 110 -4.70 8.07 -0.20
CA PHE A 110 -5.67 7.30 0.57
C PHE A 110 -6.73 8.19 1.23
N ILE A 111 -6.30 9.23 1.93
CA ILE A 111 -7.19 10.18 2.60
C ILE A 111 -8.04 10.92 1.57
N GLU A 112 -7.45 11.32 0.45
CA GLU A 112 -8.15 12.02 -0.64
C GLU A 112 -9.14 11.14 -1.42
N LEU A 113 -9.18 9.82 -1.16
CA LEU A 113 -10.28 8.98 -1.69
C LEU A 113 -11.63 9.34 -1.06
N ALA A 114 -11.64 9.77 0.20
CA ALA A 114 -12.87 10.07 0.91
C ALA A 114 -13.48 11.41 0.45
N PRO A 115 -14.79 11.48 0.17
CA PRO A 115 -15.41 12.67 -0.41
C PRO A 115 -15.63 13.78 0.62
N ASP A 116 -15.92 13.42 1.88
CA ASP A 116 -16.31 14.34 2.93
C ASP A 116 -15.27 14.42 4.07
N LYS A 117 -15.38 15.51 4.85
CA LYS A 117 -14.45 15.82 5.94
C LYS A 117 -14.45 14.76 7.04
N THR A 118 -15.62 14.22 7.39
CA THR A 118 -15.77 13.24 8.47
C THR A 118 -15.10 11.92 8.10
N CYS A 119 -15.29 11.44 6.87
CA CYS A 119 -14.64 10.24 6.37
C CYS A 119 -13.11 10.45 6.27
N LYS A 120 -12.65 11.61 5.79
CA LYS A 120 -11.23 11.99 5.78
C LYS A 120 -10.61 11.99 7.18
N GLU A 121 -11.30 12.52 8.19
CA GLU A 121 -10.84 12.53 9.58
C GLU A 121 -10.73 11.11 10.15
N ASN A 122 -11.71 10.25 9.85
CA ASN A 122 -11.64 8.84 10.24
C ASN A 122 -10.44 8.11 9.60
N LEU A 123 -10.16 8.36 8.32
CA LEU A 123 -8.99 7.78 7.64
C LEU A 123 -7.67 8.30 8.23
N ARG A 124 -7.59 9.60 8.56
CA ARG A 124 -6.44 10.19 9.26
C ARG A 124 -6.22 9.56 10.62
N HIS A 125 -7.28 9.39 11.41
CA HIS A 125 -7.20 8.74 12.72
C HIS A 125 -6.62 7.32 12.60
N ARG A 126 -7.16 6.50 11.70
CA ARG A 126 -6.65 5.14 11.46
C ARG A 126 -5.21 5.14 10.98
N THR A 127 -4.82 6.10 10.14
CA THR A 127 -3.45 6.21 9.63
C THR A 127 -2.44 6.56 10.74
N LYS A 128 -2.82 7.41 11.70
CA LYS A 128 -1.95 7.83 12.81
C LYS A 128 -1.47 6.68 13.70
N GLU A 129 -2.25 5.59 13.78
CA GLU A 129 -1.86 4.40 14.54
C GLU A 129 -0.63 3.67 13.96
N PHE A 130 -0.32 3.95 12.69
CA PHE A 130 0.78 3.34 11.94
C PHE A 130 1.85 4.36 11.56
N PHE A 131 1.44 5.60 11.28
CA PHE A 131 2.30 6.74 10.96
C PHE A 131 1.93 7.94 11.85
N PRO A 132 2.53 8.05 13.05
CA PRO A 132 2.19 9.12 13.99
C PRO A 132 2.54 10.54 13.51
N THR A 133 3.40 10.64 12.50
CA THR A 133 3.92 11.91 11.96
C THR A 133 3.02 12.56 10.90
N LEU A 134 1.78 12.07 10.74
CA LEU A 134 0.78 12.47 9.73
C LEU A 134 -0.43 13.19 10.35
#